data_AF-G6ECS3-F1
#
_entry.id   AF-G6ECS3-F1
#
_cell.length_a   1.000
_cell.length_b   1.000
_cell.length_c   1.000
_cell.angle_alpha   90.00
_cell.angle_beta   90.00
_cell.angle_gamma   90.00
#
_symmetry.space_group_name_H-M   'P 1'
#
loop_
_entity.id
_entity.type
_entity.pdbx_description
1 polymer ?
#
loop_
_entity_poly.entity_id
_entity_poly.type
_entity_poly.pdbx_seq_one_letter_code
_entity_poly.pdbx_strand_id
1 'polypeptide(L)' 'MKKFGGQEVIGGNIIVRQRGTRVYPGVNVGMGKDHTLFATAEGRVRFHDGKQGRKYVSVDVMAEAAE' A
#
# COMPACT_ATOMS: atom_id res chain seq x y z
N MET A 1 3.48 -9.11 10.14
CA MET A 1 2.15 -9.60 9.72
C MET A 1 1.80 -8.98 8.36
N LYS A 2 1.37 -9.77 7.37
CA LYS A 2 1.03 -9.27 6.01
C LYS A 2 -0.38 -8.68 6.06
N LYS A 3 -0.55 -7.43 5.62
CA LYS A 3 -1.83 -6.70 5.72
C LYS A 3 -2.61 -6.84 4.41
N PHE A 4 -3.89 -7.21 4.51
CA PHE A 4 -4.78 -7.42 3.36
C PHE A 4 -5.57 -6.15 3.02
N GLY A 5 -6.17 -6.10 1.84
CA GLY A 5 -6.96 -4.96 1.39
C GLY A 5 -8.07 -4.62 2.40
N GLY A 6 -8.19 -3.35 2.73
CA GLY A 6 -9.16 -2.84 3.71
C GLY A 6 -8.69 -2.85 5.16
N GLN A 7 -7.44 -3.26 5.45
CA GLN A 7 -6.87 -3.17 6.81
C GLN A 7 -6.17 -1.84 7.07
N GLU A 8 -6.20 -1.44 8.34
CA GLU A 8 -5.42 -0.31 8.84
C GLU A 8 -3.94 -0.67 8.99
N VAL A 9 -3.11 0.28 8.57
CA VAL A 9 -1.66 0.21 8.59
C VAL A 9 -1.09 1.50 9.16
N ILE A 10 0.06 1.39 9.80
CA ILE A 10 0.92 2.51 10.19
C ILE A 10 2.10 2.60 9.24
N GLY A 11 2.80 3.74 9.24
CA GLY A 11 4.05 3.90 8.52
C GLY A 11 5.07 2.80 8.86
N GLY A 12 5.71 2.25 7.83
CA GLY A 12 6.68 1.14 7.94
C GLY A 12 6.09 -0.27 7.85
N ASN A 13 4.76 -0.42 7.89
CA ASN A 13 4.14 -1.75 7.78
C ASN A 13 4.32 -2.35 6.39
N ILE A 14 4.66 -3.64 6.34
CA ILE A 14 4.77 -4.40 5.10
C ILE A 14 3.38 -4.79 4.60
N ILE A 15 3.04 -4.33 3.39
CA ILE A 15 1.76 -4.62 2.74
C ILE A 15 1.90 -5.86 1.85
N VAL A 16 2.85 -5.85 0.91
CA VAL A 16 3.06 -6.95 -0.05
C VAL A 16 4.53 -7.31 -0.16
N ARG A 17 4.86 -8.58 0.11
CA ARG A 17 6.11 -9.20 -0.33
C ARG A 17 5.87 -9.91 -1.65
N GLN A 18 6.63 -9.55 -2.68
CA GLN A 18 6.52 -10.08 -4.03
C GLN A 18 7.91 -10.30 -4.62
N ARG A 19 8.03 -11.23 -5.58
CA ARG A 19 9.20 -11.33 -6.46
C ARG A 19 8.83 -10.68 -7.79
N GLY A 20 9.55 -9.63 -8.17
CA GLY A 20 9.18 -8.75 -9.28
C GLY A 20 8.01 -7.82 -8.95
N THR A 21 7.54 -7.07 -9.94
CA THR A 21 6.51 -6.02 -9.79
C THR A 21 5.15 -6.49 -10.32
N ARG A 22 4.47 -7.35 -9.55
CA ARG A 22 3.08 -7.75 -9.84
C ARG A 22 2.09 -6.68 -9.41
N VAL A 23 2.39 -6.01 -8.31
CA VAL A 23 1.67 -4.85 -7.77
C VAL A 23 2.64 -3.69 -7.68
N TYR A 24 2.18 -2.51 -8.08
CA TYR A 24 2.94 -1.28 -8.07
C TYR A 24 2.56 -0.40 -6.87
N PRO A 25 3.50 0.38 -6.33
CA PRO A 25 3.22 1.35 -5.29
C PRO A 25 2.35 2.47 -5.86
N GLY A 26 1.29 2.80 -5.15
CA GLY A 26 0.47 3.98 -5.37
C GLY A 26 0.77 5.05 -4.32
N VAL A 27 -0.28 5.75 -3.88
CA VAL A 27 -0.16 6.84 -2.91
C VAL A 27 0.18 6.28 -1.53
N ASN A 28 1.09 6.94 -0.80
CA ASN A 28 1.51 6.56 0.56
C ASN A 28 2.08 5.12 0.69
N VAL A 29 2.65 4.59 -0.40
CA VAL A 29 3.29 3.28 -0.44
C VAL A 29 4.66 3.40 -1.06
N GLY A 30 5.67 2.86 -0.39
CA GLY A 30 7.05 2.74 -0.88
C GLY A 30 7.35 1.33 -1.38
N MET A 31 8.40 1.20 -2.20
CA MET A 31 8.93 -0.08 -2.66
C MET A 31 10.40 -0.24 -2.22
N GLY A 32 10.71 -1.36 -1.59
CA GLY A 32 12.08 -1.73 -1.21
C GLY A 32 12.90 -2.33 -2.36
N LYS A 33 14.19 -2.54 -2.12
CA LYS A 33 15.14 -3.12 -3.11
C LYS A 33 14.72 -4.51 -3.61
N ASP A 34 14.04 -5.29 -2.79
CA ASP A 34 13.52 -6.61 -3.09
C ASP A 34 12.10 -6.59 -3.71
N HIS A 35 11.61 -5.41 -4.11
CA HIS A 35 10.24 -5.14 -4.56
C HIS A 35 9.15 -5.31 -3.49
N THR A 36 9.51 -5.42 -2.21
CA THR A 36 8.54 -5.41 -1.11
C THR A 36 7.87 -4.04 -1.01
N LEU A 37 6.55 -4.01 -0.92
CA LEU A 37 5.74 -2.80 -0.73
C LEU A 37 5.46 -2.57 0.75
N PHE A 38 5.67 -1.33 1.20
CA PHE A 38 5.47 -0.91 2.58
C PHE A 38 4.70 0.41 2.65
N ALA A 39 3.91 0.61 3.71
CA ALA A 39 3.18 1.85 3.96
C ALA A 39 4.16 2.97 4.37
N THR A 40 4.01 4.16 3.82
CA THR A 40 4.79 5.34 4.25
C THR A 40 4.02 6.24 5.21
N ALA A 41 2.70 6.12 5.23
CA ALA A 41 1.80 6.83 6.13
C ALA A 41 0.82 5.85 6.79
N GLU A 42 0.17 6.31 7.84
CA GLU A 42 -0.96 5.59 8.42
C GLU A 42 -2.23 5.77 7.60
N GLY A 43 -3.13 4.79 7.70
CA GLY A 43 -4.41 4.81 7.01
C GLY A 43 -4.82 3.41 6.58
N ARG A 44 -5.65 3.35 5.53
CA ARG A 44 -6.28 2.11 5.08
C ARG A 44 -5.72 1.65 3.74
N VAL A 45 -5.32 0.38 3.67
CA VAL A 45 -4.78 -0.21 2.44
C VAL A 45 -5.89 -0.41 1.41
N ARG A 46 -5.70 0.14 0.21
CA ARG A 46 -6.59 -0.02 -0.94
C ARG A 46 -5.84 -0.57 -2.14
N PHE A 47 -6.36 -1.64 -2.71
CA PHE A 47 -5.90 -2.16 -4.01
C PHE A 47 -6.82 -1.64 -5.10
N HIS A 48 -6.23 -1.21 -6.22
CA HIS A 48 -6.99 -0.74 -7.37
C HIS A 48 -6.26 -1.07 -8.68
N ASP A 49 -7.02 -1.20 -9.75
CA ASP A 49 -6.47 -1.39 -11.09
C ASP A 49 -6.08 -0.02 -11.67
N GLY A 50 -4.94 0.02 -12.36
CA GLY A 50 -4.43 1.18 -13.07
C GLY A 50 -4.49 0.99 -14.58
N LYS A 51 -3.84 1.90 -15.31
CA LYS A 51 -3.76 1.83 -16.77
C LYS A 51 -3.01 0.57 -17.22
N GLN A 52 -3.37 0.05 -18.39
CA GLN A 52 -2.75 -1.14 -19.01
C GLN A 52 -2.83 -2.43 -18.14
N GLY A 53 -3.86 -2.56 -17.30
CA GLY A 53 -4.09 -3.78 -16.50
C GLY A 53 -3.10 -3.98 -15.35
N ARG A 54 -2.34 -2.94 -14.98
CA ARG A 54 -1.41 -2.99 -13.84
C ARG A 54 -2.17 -2.83 -12.54
N LYS A 55 -1.82 -3.62 -11.53
CA LYS A 55 -2.39 -3.50 -10.18
C LYS A 55 -1.56 -2.56 -9.33
N TYR A 56 -2.23 -1.72 -8.56
CA TYR A 56 -1.61 -0.77 -7.65
C TYR A 56 -2.14 -0.97 -6.23
N VAL A 57 -1.34 -0.53 -5.26
CA VAL A 57 -1.75 -0.46 -3.87
C VAL A 57 -1.43 0.91 -3.32
N SER A 58 -2.44 1.55 -2.72
CA SER A 58 -2.35 2.86 -2.09
C SER A 58 -2.79 2.76 -0.63
N VAL A 59 -2.33 3.67 0.21
CA VAL A 59 -2.85 3.85 1.56
C VAL A 59 -3.65 5.15 1.59
N ASP A 60 -4.96 5.01 1.70
CA ASP A 60 -5.88 6.13 1.86
C ASP A 60 -5.74 6.60 3.32
N VAL A 61 -5.23 7.81 3.51
CA VAL A 61 -5.16 8.42 4.86
C VAL A 61 -6.57 8.50 5.41
N MET A 62 -6.79 7.84 6.54
CA MET A 62 -8.02 8.06 7.28
C MET A 62 -7.86 9.44 7.88
N ALA A 63 -8.51 10.43 7.27
CA ALA A 63 -8.63 11.72 7.88
C ALA A 63 -9.28 11.49 9.25
N GLU A 64 -8.51 11.73 10.32
CA GLU A 64 -9.14 12.09 11.57
C GLU A 64 -10.09 13.24 11.24
N ALA A 65 -11.37 13.02 11.52
CA ALA A 65 -12.26 14.12 11.80
C ALA A 65 -11.53 14.98 12.83
N ALA A 66 -10.99 16.11 12.38
CA ALA A 66 -10.52 17.15 13.27
C ALA A 66 -11.75 17.56 14.10
N GLU A 67 -11.74 17.17 15.37
CA GLU A 67 -12.56 17.80 16.42
C GLU A 67 -11.96 19.16 16.78
#